data_AF-X0WAV3-F1
#
_entry.id   AF-X0WAV3-F1
#
_cell.length_a   1.000
_cell.length_b   1.000
_cell.length_c   1.000
_cell.angle_alpha   90.00
_cell.angle_beta   90.00
_cell.angle_gamma   90.00
#
_symmetry.space_group_name_H-M   'P 1'
#
loop_
_entity.id
_entity.type
_entity.pdbx_description
1 polymer ?
#
loop_
_entity_poly.entity_id
_entity_poly.type
_entity_poly.pdbx_seq_one_letter_code
_entity_poly.pdbx_strand_id
1 'polypeptide(L)'
;ISQHLLAMLPEANAVSGWNMDDDPRVFYPENLWEYINGAADGYLIYGFREVVTADYSQESTGEQAVIEIYRMQDPLNAFGIYTQEKNPEYNFSKIGVEGYLGGTQVNFWAGPYYVKITVYEESDDLKKDMVKLAANIAGKIEDPASEPVQAGYFPKKNQLPHTVKYLPGDVLGQRYLTNGFEARYRVNDTGYKMVMVVADDSDTAKEELAQYRQFIATGGKVLKDLNAPGDGGFAGEDSFYGTMLAVRSGNYIVVILGVPSE
;
A
#
# COMPACT_ATOMS: atom_id res chain seq x y z
N ILE A 1 23.86 -11.06 -3.80
CA ILE A 1 23.00 -10.98 -2.60
C ILE A 1 23.27 -9.64 -1.93
N SER A 2 22.23 -8.82 -1.74
CA SER A 2 22.37 -7.58 -0.96
C SER A 2 22.71 -7.92 0.49
N GLN A 3 23.96 -7.70 0.89
CA GLN A 3 24.42 -7.92 2.27
C GLN A 3 23.59 -7.14 3.28
N HIS A 4 22.96 -6.05 2.84
CA HIS A 4 22.12 -5.22 3.67
C HIS A 4 20.80 -5.89 4.08
N LEU A 5 20.11 -6.61 3.17
CA LEU A 5 18.88 -7.34 3.51
C LEU A 5 19.16 -8.52 4.43
N LEU A 6 20.25 -9.25 4.18
CA LEU A 6 20.66 -10.36 5.04
C LEU A 6 20.89 -9.92 6.49
N ALA A 7 21.49 -8.76 6.70
CA ALA A 7 21.73 -8.21 8.03
C ALA A 7 20.43 -7.85 8.78
N MET A 8 19.32 -7.64 8.07
CA MET A 8 18.02 -7.36 8.68
C MET A 8 17.33 -8.60 9.25
N LEU A 9 17.62 -9.79 8.73
CA LEU A 9 17.08 -11.03 9.28
C LEU A 9 17.49 -11.19 10.75
N PRO A 10 16.58 -11.61 11.65
CA PRO A 10 16.93 -11.90 13.03
C PRO A 10 18.09 -12.90 13.14
N GLU A 11 19.10 -12.55 13.93
CA GLU A 11 20.20 -13.46 14.24
C GLU A 11 19.71 -14.57 15.19
N ALA A 12 20.48 -15.64 15.32
CA ALA A 12 20.18 -16.73 16.26
C ALA A 12 19.94 -16.17 17.67
N ASN A 13 18.82 -16.54 18.29
CA ASN A 13 18.39 -16.06 19.60
C ASN A 13 18.21 -14.53 19.73
N ALA A 14 18.13 -13.77 18.64
CA ALA A 14 17.79 -12.34 18.70
C ALA A 14 16.40 -12.11 19.32
N VAL A 15 15.50 -13.07 19.13
CA VAL A 15 14.32 -13.30 19.96
C VAL A 15 14.52 -14.67 20.62
N SER A 16 14.32 -14.74 21.94
CA SER A 16 14.64 -15.92 22.74
C SER A 16 14.08 -17.22 22.14
N GLY A 17 14.98 -18.16 21.83
CA GLY A 17 14.68 -19.49 21.31
C GLY A 17 14.47 -19.57 19.78
N TRP A 18 14.23 -18.45 19.11
CA TRP A 18 14.03 -18.42 17.68
C TRP A 18 15.36 -18.47 16.94
N ASN A 19 15.48 -19.42 16.01
CA ASN A 19 16.68 -19.64 15.22
C ASN A 19 16.31 -19.86 13.75
N MET A 20 17.19 -19.44 12.85
CA MET A 20 17.05 -19.69 11.42
C MET A 20 17.39 -21.16 11.12
N ASP A 21 16.55 -21.84 10.35
CA ASP A 21 16.68 -23.28 10.07
C ASP A 21 17.67 -23.57 8.94
N ASP A 22 17.60 -22.79 7.85
CA ASP A 22 18.37 -22.98 6.62
C ASP A 22 18.95 -21.64 6.11
N ASP A 23 19.85 -21.72 5.12
CA ASP A 23 20.37 -20.53 4.46
C ASP A 23 19.24 -19.67 3.84
N PRO A 24 19.27 -18.35 4.02
CA PRO A 24 18.25 -17.46 3.49
C PRO A 24 18.24 -17.46 1.96
N ARG A 25 17.03 -17.44 1.39
CA ARG A 25 16.80 -17.41 -0.05
C ARG A 25 16.55 -15.98 -0.51
N VAL A 26 17.01 -15.65 -1.71
CA VAL A 26 16.87 -14.29 -2.27
C VAL A 26 16.30 -14.37 -3.68
N PHE A 27 15.28 -13.55 -3.92
CA PHE A 27 14.64 -13.42 -5.22
C PHE A 27 14.71 -11.96 -5.71
N TYR A 28 14.76 -11.80 -7.02
CA TYR A 28 14.89 -10.56 -7.79
C TYR A 28 13.73 -10.48 -8.81
N PRO A 29 13.54 -9.33 -9.49
CA PRO A 29 12.39 -9.15 -10.39
C PRO A 29 12.25 -10.26 -11.44
N GLU A 30 13.37 -10.78 -11.94
CA GLU A 30 13.43 -11.84 -12.96
C GLU A 30 12.96 -13.23 -12.50
N ASN A 31 13.00 -13.51 -11.19
CA ASN A 31 12.67 -14.84 -10.64
C ASN A 31 11.69 -14.80 -9.46
N LEU A 32 11.11 -13.64 -9.14
CA LEU A 32 10.12 -13.52 -8.05
C LEU A 32 8.91 -14.45 -8.25
N TRP A 33 8.53 -14.72 -9.49
CA TRP A 33 7.44 -15.63 -9.84
C TRP A 33 7.70 -17.08 -9.40
N GLU A 34 8.97 -17.49 -9.26
CA GLU A 34 9.34 -18.80 -8.72
C GLU A 34 8.96 -18.91 -7.24
N TYR A 35 8.93 -17.78 -6.53
CA TYR A 35 8.63 -17.72 -5.11
C TYR A 35 7.14 -17.48 -4.83
N ILE A 36 6.58 -16.37 -5.32
CA ILE A 36 5.21 -15.91 -4.99
C ILE A 36 4.24 -16.03 -6.18
N ASN A 37 4.37 -17.12 -6.95
CA ASN A 37 3.59 -17.42 -8.15
C ASN A 37 2.18 -16.80 -8.20
N GLY A 38 1.91 -15.97 -9.21
CA GLY A 38 0.64 -15.26 -9.39
C GLY A 38 0.51 -13.92 -8.66
N ALA A 39 1.32 -13.67 -7.62
CA ALA A 39 1.37 -12.39 -6.91
C ALA A 39 2.53 -11.48 -7.37
N ALA A 40 3.52 -12.01 -8.09
CA ALA A 40 4.73 -11.29 -8.50
C ALA A 40 4.45 -9.98 -9.25
N ASP A 41 3.51 -9.98 -10.20
CA ASP A 41 3.15 -8.78 -10.98
C ASP A 41 2.68 -7.62 -10.09
N GLY A 42 1.95 -7.94 -9.01
CA GLY A 42 1.53 -6.95 -8.02
C GLY A 42 2.73 -6.25 -7.40
N TYR A 43 3.73 -7.00 -6.95
CA TYR A 43 4.95 -6.44 -6.34
C TYR A 43 5.80 -5.65 -7.36
N LEU A 44 5.89 -6.14 -8.61
CA LEU A 44 6.64 -5.47 -9.68
C LEU A 44 6.05 -4.08 -10.01
N ILE A 45 4.72 -3.94 -10.00
CA ILE A 45 4.05 -2.65 -10.21
C ILE A 45 4.42 -1.64 -9.12
N TYR A 46 4.65 -2.08 -7.88
CA TYR A 46 5.14 -1.26 -6.78
C TYR A 46 6.68 -1.17 -6.74
N GLY A 47 7.37 -1.38 -7.86
CA GLY A 47 8.82 -1.14 -7.95
C GLY A 47 9.67 -2.08 -7.09
N PHE A 48 9.25 -3.34 -6.96
CA PHE A 48 10.02 -4.40 -6.29
C PHE A 48 11.48 -4.48 -6.76
N ARG A 49 12.42 -4.65 -5.82
CA ARG A 49 13.86 -4.75 -6.10
C ARG A 49 14.46 -6.09 -5.73
N GLU A 50 14.12 -6.60 -4.55
CA GLU A 50 14.61 -7.88 -4.04
C GLU A 50 13.78 -8.27 -2.82
N VAL A 51 13.68 -9.58 -2.55
CA VAL A 51 13.18 -10.12 -1.28
C VAL A 51 14.19 -11.10 -0.73
N VAL A 52 14.45 -11.03 0.57
CA VAL A 52 15.07 -12.12 1.32
C VAL A 52 13.99 -12.85 2.10
N THR A 53 14.04 -14.18 2.08
CA THR A 53 13.16 -15.03 2.88
C THR A 53 13.96 -16.10 3.62
N ALA A 54 13.56 -16.37 4.87
CA ALA A 54 14.18 -17.37 5.73
C ALA A 54 13.14 -18.05 6.61
N ASP A 55 13.34 -19.35 6.81
CA ASP A 55 12.55 -20.18 7.71
C ASP A 55 13.20 -20.19 9.09
N TYR A 56 12.38 -20.08 10.13
CA TYR A 56 12.77 -20.05 11.52
C TYR A 56 11.98 -21.07 12.32
N SER A 57 12.61 -21.63 13.34
CA SER A 57 11.97 -22.48 14.33
C SER A 57 12.18 -21.97 15.75
N GLN A 58 11.19 -22.21 16.60
CA GLN A 58 11.29 -22.00 18.03
C GLN A 58 11.80 -23.25 18.73
N GLU A 59 12.98 -23.18 19.35
CA GLU A 59 13.71 -24.32 19.90
C GLU A 59 12.89 -25.15 20.91
N SER A 60 12.07 -24.51 21.75
CA SER A 60 11.33 -25.23 22.81
C SER A 60 10.00 -25.83 22.36
N THR A 61 9.36 -25.27 21.33
CA THR A 61 8.01 -25.67 20.90
C THR A 61 8.01 -26.38 19.55
N GLY A 62 9.03 -26.15 18.72
CA GLY A 62 9.07 -26.58 17.33
C GLY A 62 8.17 -25.76 16.40
N GLU A 63 7.55 -24.69 16.90
CA GLU A 63 6.74 -23.80 16.06
C GLU A 63 7.62 -23.11 15.00
N GLN A 64 7.04 -22.87 13.83
CA GLN A 64 7.77 -22.35 12.67
C GLN A 64 7.24 -20.99 12.23
N ALA A 65 8.14 -20.15 11.73
CA ALA A 65 7.84 -18.88 11.12
C ALA A 65 8.62 -18.71 9.82
N VAL A 66 8.00 -18.06 8.84
CA VAL A 66 8.65 -17.59 7.62
C VAL A 66 8.73 -16.09 7.69
N ILE A 67 9.95 -15.56 7.56
CA ILE A 67 10.20 -14.12 7.51
C ILE A 67 10.51 -13.74 6.06
N GLU A 68 9.85 -12.71 5.57
CA GLU A 68 10.07 -12.14 4.24
C GLU A 68 10.34 -10.64 4.39
N ILE A 69 11.44 -10.15 3.83
CA ILE A 69 11.80 -8.72 3.82
C ILE A 69 11.93 -8.28 2.37
N TYR A 70 10.88 -7.61 1.88
CA TYR A 70 10.81 -7.05 0.54
C TYR A 70 11.41 -5.66 0.53
N ARG A 71 12.35 -5.40 -0.37
CA ARG A 71 12.83 -4.05 -0.69
C ARG A 71 12.13 -3.53 -1.94
N MET A 72 11.45 -2.42 -1.78
CA MET A 72 10.83 -1.66 -2.86
C MET A 72 11.78 -0.55 -3.35
N GLN A 73 11.41 0.13 -4.43
CA GLN A 73 12.27 1.17 -5.01
C GLN A 73 12.49 2.37 -4.09
N ASP A 74 11.48 2.72 -3.28
CA ASP A 74 11.49 3.85 -2.36
C ASP A 74 10.42 3.65 -1.26
N PRO A 75 10.38 4.51 -0.22
CA PRO A 75 9.39 4.39 0.85
C PRO A 75 7.93 4.55 0.43
N LEU A 76 7.64 5.34 -0.62
CA LEU A 76 6.28 5.51 -1.12
C LEU A 76 5.76 4.20 -1.73
N ASN A 77 6.63 3.45 -2.39
CA ASN A 77 6.33 2.16 -2.98
C ASN A 77 6.19 1.04 -1.94
N ALA A 78 6.98 1.08 -0.86
CA ALA A 78 6.78 0.21 0.32
C ALA A 78 5.42 0.48 0.99
N PHE A 79 5.07 1.76 1.18
CA PHE A 79 3.73 2.15 1.63
C PHE A 79 2.63 1.65 0.66
N GLY A 80 2.87 1.73 -0.64
CA GLY A 80 1.96 1.24 -1.68
C GLY A 80 1.62 -0.24 -1.54
N ILE A 81 2.63 -1.12 -1.56
CA ILE A 81 2.38 -2.57 -1.45
C ILE A 81 1.77 -2.93 -0.08
N TYR A 82 2.23 -2.29 1.00
CA TYR A 82 1.66 -2.46 2.34
C TYR A 82 0.17 -2.10 2.38
N THR A 83 -0.21 -0.93 1.86
CA THR A 83 -1.62 -0.50 1.83
C THR A 83 -2.47 -1.30 0.85
N GLN A 84 -1.85 -1.88 -0.17
CA GLN A 84 -2.55 -2.74 -1.10
C GLN A 84 -2.97 -4.07 -0.47
N GLU A 85 -2.09 -4.68 0.33
CA GLU A 85 -2.35 -5.97 0.97
C GLU A 85 -3.13 -5.87 2.29
N LYS A 86 -3.02 -4.75 3.03
CA LYS A 86 -3.68 -4.63 4.33
C LYS A 86 -5.21 -4.68 4.22
N ASN A 87 -5.83 -5.41 5.14
CA ASN A 87 -7.28 -5.34 5.36
C ASN A 87 -7.57 -4.24 6.41
N PRO A 88 -8.48 -3.29 6.15
CA PRO A 88 -8.87 -2.26 7.11
C PRO A 88 -9.43 -2.79 8.45
N GLU A 89 -9.87 -4.05 8.50
CA GLU A 89 -10.42 -4.69 9.69
C GLU A 89 -9.37 -5.42 10.54
N TYR A 90 -8.08 -5.38 10.16
CA TYR A 90 -7.00 -5.99 10.95
C TYR A 90 -6.66 -5.18 12.20
N ASN A 91 -5.89 -5.82 13.09
CA ASN A 91 -5.40 -5.17 14.31
C ASN A 91 -4.11 -4.41 14.00
N PHE A 92 -4.15 -3.09 14.02
CA PHE A 92 -2.99 -2.24 13.73
C PHE A 92 -2.07 -2.07 14.94
N SER A 93 -0.77 -1.95 14.66
CA SER A 93 0.29 -1.79 15.66
C SER A 93 1.37 -0.82 15.19
N LYS A 94 2.10 -0.23 16.13
CA LYS A 94 3.18 0.72 15.85
C LYS A 94 4.52 -0.01 15.69
N ILE A 95 4.60 -0.86 14.68
CA ILE A 95 5.83 -1.54 14.25
C ILE A 95 6.24 -0.91 12.92
N GLY A 96 7.50 -0.49 12.79
CA GLY A 96 7.90 0.38 11.68
C GLY A 96 7.15 1.71 11.73
N VAL A 97 6.58 2.13 10.59
CA VAL A 97 5.65 3.27 10.54
C VAL A 97 4.23 2.84 10.93
N GLU A 98 3.75 1.76 10.32
CA GLU A 98 2.50 1.08 10.65
C GLU A 98 2.67 -0.41 10.35
N GLY A 99 2.13 -1.26 11.22
CA GLY A 99 1.99 -2.68 10.97
C GLY A 99 0.61 -3.18 11.33
N TYR A 100 0.29 -4.40 10.93
CA TYR A 100 -0.95 -5.07 11.30
C TYR A 100 -0.72 -6.53 11.66
N LEU A 101 -1.61 -7.05 12.49
CA LEU A 101 -1.70 -8.46 12.85
C LEU A 101 -3.01 -9.02 12.27
N GLY A 102 -2.90 -10.14 11.56
CA GLY A 102 -4.05 -10.82 10.95
C GLY A 102 -3.94 -12.34 11.10
N GLY A 103 -4.56 -12.93 12.12
CA GLY A 103 -4.49 -14.37 12.36
C GLY A 103 -3.05 -14.86 12.53
N THR A 104 -2.49 -15.47 11.48
CA THR A 104 -1.16 -16.08 11.42
C THR A 104 -0.08 -15.19 10.81
N GLN A 105 -0.32 -13.88 10.65
CA GLN A 105 0.68 -12.96 10.11
C GLN A 105 0.85 -11.67 10.91
N VAL A 106 2.08 -11.17 10.93
CA VAL A 106 2.44 -9.81 11.34
C VAL A 106 3.20 -9.16 10.19
N ASN A 107 2.62 -8.10 9.62
CA ASN A 107 3.21 -7.39 8.49
C ASN A 107 3.35 -5.91 8.81
N PHE A 108 4.43 -5.29 8.35
CA PHE A 108 4.67 -3.86 8.56
C PHE A 108 5.51 -3.27 7.44
N TRP A 109 5.52 -1.94 7.36
CA TRP A 109 6.43 -1.22 6.48
C TRP A 109 7.28 -0.21 7.24
N ALA A 110 8.50 -0.01 6.77
CA ALA A 110 9.45 0.97 7.28
C ALA A 110 10.50 1.28 6.22
N GLY A 111 10.69 2.56 5.91
CA GLY A 111 11.57 2.99 4.83
C GLY A 111 11.13 2.34 3.51
N PRO A 112 12.07 1.87 2.67
CA PRO A 112 11.75 1.17 1.43
C PRO A 112 11.38 -0.31 1.65
N TYR A 113 11.13 -0.76 2.89
CA TYR A 113 10.90 -2.17 3.21
C TYR A 113 9.45 -2.48 3.54
N TYR A 114 8.96 -3.59 3.02
CA TYR A 114 7.73 -4.25 3.45
C TYR A 114 8.08 -5.63 4.00
N VAL A 115 7.73 -5.88 5.25
CA VAL A 115 8.13 -7.08 5.99
C VAL A 115 6.89 -7.90 6.32
N LYS A 116 6.99 -9.22 6.12
CA LYS A 116 5.94 -10.19 6.46
C LYS A 116 6.54 -11.26 7.35
N ILE A 117 5.83 -11.60 8.42
CA ILE A 117 6.14 -12.73 9.28
C ILE A 117 4.91 -13.60 9.31
N THR A 118 5.04 -14.84 8.84
CA THR A 118 3.92 -15.79 8.75
C THR A 118 4.24 -17.01 9.59
N VAL A 119 3.28 -17.47 10.37
CA VAL A 119 3.34 -18.75 11.11
C VAL A 119 2.29 -19.72 10.56
N TYR A 120 2.38 -21.00 10.93
CA TYR A 120 1.43 -22.03 10.46
C TYR A 120 0.28 -22.30 11.43
N GLU A 121 0.40 -21.85 12.67
CA GLU A 121 -0.59 -22.04 13.73
C GLU A 121 -0.91 -20.72 14.41
N GLU A 122 -2.12 -20.61 14.98
CA GLU A 122 -2.52 -19.42 15.73
C GLU A 122 -2.50 -19.71 17.23
N SER A 123 -1.61 -19.01 17.95
CA SER A 123 -1.58 -19.01 19.41
C SER A 123 -1.23 -17.60 19.94
N ASP A 124 -1.64 -17.29 21.17
CA ASP A 124 -1.34 -15.98 21.77
C ASP A 124 0.16 -15.80 22.04
N ASP A 125 0.89 -16.89 22.28
CA ASP A 125 2.33 -16.83 22.48
C ASP A 125 3.08 -16.64 21.16
N LEU A 126 2.65 -17.32 20.08
CA LEU A 126 3.16 -17.04 18.73
C LEU A 126 2.91 -15.61 18.28
N LYS A 127 1.74 -15.05 18.58
CA LYS A 127 1.45 -13.64 18.27
C LYS A 127 2.45 -12.70 18.96
N LYS A 128 2.76 -12.94 20.24
CA LYS A 128 3.76 -12.14 20.97
C LYS A 128 5.14 -12.29 20.36
N ASP A 129 5.51 -13.50 19.96
CA ASP A 129 6.82 -13.77 19.37
C ASP A 129 6.97 -13.17 17.97
N MET A 130 5.94 -13.26 17.12
CA MET A 130 5.90 -12.55 15.83
C MET A 130 6.07 -11.04 16.02
N VAL A 131 5.43 -10.44 17.03
CA VAL A 131 5.63 -9.01 17.34
C VAL A 131 7.07 -8.72 17.77
N LYS A 132 7.71 -9.58 18.56
CA LYS A 132 9.12 -9.41 18.94
C LYS A 132 10.05 -9.54 17.72
N LEU A 133 9.81 -10.51 16.85
CA LEU A 133 10.57 -10.69 15.62
C LEU A 133 10.41 -9.46 14.70
N ALA A 134 9.18 -8.98 14.52
CA ALA A 134 8.90 -7.80 13.73
C ALA A 134 9.56 -6.54 14.32
N ALA A 135 9.52 -6.37 15.64
CA ALA A 135 10.18 -5.27 16.33
C ALA A 135 11.71 -5.35 16.22
N ASN A 136 12.30 -6.56 16.26
CA ASN A 136 13.74 -6.76 16.05
C ASN A 136 14.15 -6.29 14.65
N ILE A 137 13.40 -6.70 13.61
CA ILE A 137 13.66 -6.30 12.22
C ILE A 137 13.49 -4.79 12.06
N ALA A 138 12.38 -4.23 12.56
CA ALA A 138 12.09 -2.80 12.46
C ALA A 138 13.18 -1.95 13.14
N GLY A 139 13.76 -2.42 14.25
CA GLY A 139 14.85 -1.75 14.95
C GLY A 139 16.18 -1.69 14.17
N LYS A 140 16.33 -2.47 13.10
CA LYS A 140 17.50 -2.45 12.21
C LYS A 140 17.34 -1.49 11.01
N ILE A 141 16.17 -0.87 10.85
CA ILE A 141 15.88 0.07 9.77
C ILE A 141 16.14 1.49 10.28
N GLU A 142 17.25 2.09 9.84
CA GLU A 142 17.73 3.39 10.34
C GLU A 142 16.80 4.56 10.00
N ASP A 143 16.22 4.56 8.80
CA ASP A 143 15.24 5.55 8.34
C ASP A 143 13.91 4.86 8.02
N PRO A 144 12.98 4.77 8.99
CA PRO A 144 11.68 4.17 8.77
C PRO A 144 10.78 5.04 7.88
N ALA A 145 11.22 6.24 7.46
CA ALA A 145 10.39 7.24 6.79
C ALA A 145 9.16 7.64 7.63
N SER A 146 8.17 8.24 6.98
CA SER A 146 6.89 8.64 7.57
C SER A 146 5.80 8.41 6.54
N GLU A 147 4.54 8.35 6.99
CA GLU A 147 3.41 8.26 6.08
C GLU A 147 3.48 9.37 5.02
N PRO A 148 3.24 9.07 3.72
CA PRO A 148 3.30 10.09 2.68
C PRO A 148 2.40 11.29 3.01
N VAL A 149 2.93 12.51 2.88
CA VAL A 149 2.19 13.74 3.22
C VAL A 149 0.85 13.84 2.49
N GLN A 150 0.78 13.27 1.28
CA GLN A 150 -0.40 13.17 0.43
C GLN A 150 -1.52 12.35 1.05
N ALA A 151 -1.21 11.30 1.83
CA ALA A 151 -2.21 10.52 2.56
C ALA A 151 -2.95 11.39 3.61
N GLY A 152 -2.28 12.44 4.10
CA GLY A 152 -2.84 13.42 5.02
C GLY A 152 -3.80 14.43 4.38
N TYR A 153 -3.83 14.55 3.04
CA TYR A 153 -4.69 15.52 2.35
C TYR A 153 -6.16 15.09 2.26
N PHE A 154 -6.45 13.80 2.47
CA PHE A 154 -7.81 13.27 2.45
C PHE A 154 -8.62 13.78 3.65
N PRO A 155 -9.83 14.35 3.43
CA PRO A 155 -10.71 14.76 4.50
C PRO A 155 -11.01 13.62 5.48
N LYS A 156 -10.91 13.88 6.79
CA LYS A 156 -11.17 12.84 7.80
C LYS A 156 -12.65 12.57 8.03
N LYS A 157 -13.52 13.54 7.76
CA LYS A 157 -14.97 13.38 7.91
C LYS A 157 -15.46 12.28 6.95
N ASN A 158 -16.16 11.29 7.50
CA ASN A 158 -16.74 10.15 6.76
C ASN A 158 -15.74 9.20 6.11
N GLN A 159 -14.43 9.41 6.29
CA GLN A 159 -13.40 8.50 5.78
C GLN A 159 -13.48 7.18 6.55
N LEU A 160 -13.47 6.07 5.83
CA LEU A 160 -13.34 4.75 6.45
C LEU A 160 -11.87 4.57 6.91
N PRO A 161 -11.63 4.19 8.18
CA PRO A 161 -10.28 4.00 8.71
C PRO A 161 -9.44 3.04 7.86
N HIS A 162 -8.14 3.30 7.78
CA HIS A 162 -7.16 2.44 7.10
C HIS A 162 -7.45 2.10 5.63
N THR A 163 -8.24 2.94 4.93
CA THR A 163 -8.56 2.76 3.51
C THR A 163 -7.73 3.62 2.55
N VAL A 164 -6.82 4.46 3.06
CA VAL A 164 -5.90 5.21 2.19
C VAL A 164 -4.91 4.25 1.54
N LYS A 165 -4.81 4.29 0.22
CA LYS A 165 -3.89 3.51 -0.59
C LYS A 165 -3.07 4.40 -1.51
N TYR A 166 -1.88 3.96 -1.89
CA TYR A 166 -1.10 4.52 -3.00
C TYR A 166 -1.19 3.59 -4.22
N LEU A 167 -1.28 4.17 -5.41
CA LEU A 167 -1.38 3.50 -6.70
C LEU A 167 -0.29 4.10 -7.61
N PRO A 168 0.79 3.36 -7.93
CA PRO A 168 1.89 3.90 -8.74
C PRO A 168 1.48 4.19 -10.19
N GLY A 169 0.47 3.47 -10.71
CA GLY A 169 0.00 3.62 -12.08
C GLY A 169 -1.40 3.06 -12.29
N ASP A 170 -1.91 3.25 -13.51
CA ASP A 170 -3.24 2.80 -13.96
C ASP A 170 -4.38 3.30 -13.06
N VAL A 171 -4.23 4.52 -12.56
CA VAL A 171 -5.18 5.15 -11.64
C VAL A 171 -6.48 5.42 -12.40
N LEU A 172 -7.63 5.07 -11.82
CA LEU A 172 -8.94 5.15 -12.49
C LEU A 172 -9.02 4.32 -13.79
N GLY A 173 -8.19 3.28 -13.94
CA GLY A 173 -8.08 2.47 -15.15
C GLY A 173 -7.47 3.21 -16.34
N GLN A 174 -6.73 4.29 -16.06
CA GLN A 174 -6.08 5.12 -17.06
C GLN A 174 -4.57 5.03 -16.92
N ARG A 175 -3.90 4.38 -17.87
CA ARG A 175 -2.44 4.18 -17.86
C ARG A 175 -1.62 5.49 -17.78
N TYR A 176 -2.17 6.60 -18.25
CA TYR A 176 -1.52 7.90 -18.18
C TYR A 176 -1.64 8.56 -16.80
N LEU A 177 -2.60 8.15 -15.97
CA LEU A 177 -2.72 8.62 -14.60
C LEU A 177 -1.85 7.74 -13.70
N THR A 178 -0.77 8.33 -13.18
CA THR A 178 0.19 7.70 -12.29
C THR A 178 0.26 8.44 -10.95
N ASN A 179 0.96 7.90 -9.95
CA ASN A 179 1.11 8.54 -8.65
C ASN A 179 -0.23 8.92 -7.98
N GLY A 180 -1.16 7.96 -7.97
CA GLY A 180 -2.48 8.12 -7.38
C GLY A 180 -2.53 7.74 -5.91
N PHE A 181 -3.46 8.34 -5.20
CA PHE A 181 -3.91 7.90 -3.88
C PHE A 181 -5.42 7.72 -3.92
N GLU A 182 -5.95 6.77 -3.16
CA GLU A 182 -7.40 6.62 -2.99
C GLU A 182 -7.78 6.39 -1.54
N ALA A 183 -8.99 6.80 -1.17
CA ALA A 183 -9.59 6.49 0.11
C ALA A 183 -11.09 6.25 -0.03
N ARG A 184 -11.64 5.39 0.83
CA ARG A 184 -13.08 5.07 0.84
C ARG A 184 -13.77 5.85 1.93
N TYR A 185 -15.02 6.19 1.67
CA TYR A 185 -15.86 6.97 2.56
C TYR A 185 -17.26 6.36 2.63
N ARG A 186 -18.00 6.70 3.68
CA ARG A 186 -19.39 6.31 3.84
C ARG A 186 -20.19 7.41 4.51
N VAL A 187 -21.34 7.75 3.93
CA VAL A 187 -22.37 8.60 4.53
C VAL A 187 -23.66 7.80 4.56
N ASN A 188 -24.24 7.61 5.75
CA ASN A 188 -25.35 6.68 5.96
C ASN A 188 -24.96 5.30 5.39
N ASP A 189 -25.79 4.72 4.51
CA ASP A 189 -25.51 3.44 3.85
C ASP A 189 -24.84 3.59 2.46
N THR A 190 -24.53 4.83 2.05
CA THR A 190 -23.93 5.10 0.73
C THR A 190 -22.41 5.25 0.82
N GLY A 191 -21.69 4.37 0.14
CA GLY A 191 -20.24 4.43 0.00
C GLY A 191 -19.81 5.26 -1.20
N TYR A 192 -18.74 6.04 -1.04
CA TYR A 192 -18.11 6.75 -2.15
C TYR A 192 -16.58 6.65 -2.06
N LYS A 193 -15.90 6.96 -3.15
CA LYS A 193 -14.44 6.91 -3.24
C LYS A 193 -13.90 8.27 -3.64
N MET A 194 -12.82 8.69 -3.00
CA MET A 194 -12.01 9.83 -3.44
C MET A 194 -10.68 9.31 -3.95
N VAL A 195 -10.26 9.82 -5.10
CA VAL A 195 -8.99 9.55 -5.75
C VAL A 195 -8.27 10.86 -5.95
N MET A 196 -6.97 10.90 -5.68
CA MET A 196 -6.11 12.05 -5.91
C MET A 196 -4.92 11.60 -6.75
N VAL A 197 -4.73 12.22 -7.91
CA VAL A 197 -3.56 12.03 -8.78
C VAL A 197 -2.61 13.19 -8.57
N VAL A 198 -1.31 12.89 -8.45
CA VAL A 198 -0.24 13.89 -8.34
C VAL A 198 0.54 13.90 -9.65
N ALA A 199 0.25 14.86 -10.51
CA ALA A 199 0.98 15.05 -11.76
C ALA A 199 2.35 15.70 -11.51
N ASP A 200 3.24 15.58 -12.50
CA ASP A 200 4.59 16.16 -12.46
C ASP A 200 4.55 17.69 -12.29
N ASP A 201 3.60 18.34 -12.95
CA ASP A 201 3.37 19.78 -12.85
C ASP A 201 1.91 20.17 -13.14
N SER A 202 1.63 21.48 -13.05
CA SER A 202 0.29 22.02 -13.23
C SER A 202 -0.22 21.93 -14.67
N ASP A 203 0.66 21.95 -15.66
CA ASP A 203 0.27 21.87 -17.08
C ASP A 203 -0.05 20.42 -17.43
N THR A 204 0.75 19.47 -16.95
CA THR A 204 0.50 18.03 -17.03
C THR A 204 -0.84 17.67 -16.40
N ALA A 205 -1.13 18.15 -15.18
CA ALA A 205 -2.42 17.90 -14.52
C ALA A 205 -3.61 18.44 -15.33
N LYS A 206 -3.43 19.56 -16.05
CA LYS A 206 -4.47 20.14 -16.90
C LYS A 206 -4.73 19.25 -18.13
N GLU A 207 -3.68 18.75 -18.76
CA GLU A 207 -3.77 17.85 -19.91
C GLU A 207 -4.41 16.51 -19.51
N GLU A 208 -3.95 15.92 -18.41
CA GLU A 208 -4.48 14.67 -17.86
C GLU A 208 -5.96 14.80 -17.47
N LEU A 209 -6.37 15.89 -16.82
CA LEU A 209 -7.79 16.12 -16.52
C LEU A 209 -8.63 16.27 -17.80
N ALA A 210 -8.10 16.94 -18.82
CA ALA A 210 -8.78 17.09 -20.11
C ALA A 210 -8.94 15.73 -20.82
N GLN A 211 -7.91 14.88 -20.76
CA GLN A 211 -7.96 13.52 -21.29
C GLN A 211 -8.96 12.66 -20.52
N TYR A 212 -8.99 12.76 -19.18
CA TYR A 212 -9.98 12.06 -18.36
C TYR A 212 -11.41 12.50 -18.66
N ARG A 213 -11.63 13.80 -18.91
CA ARG A 213 -12.94 14.32 -19.37
C ARG A 213 -13.39 13.68 -20.69
N GLN A 214 -12.48 13.49 -21.64
CA GLN A 214 -12.79 12.83 -22.92
C GLN A 214 -13.14 11.34 -22.73
N PHE A 215 -12.42 10.66 -21.83
CA PHE A 215 -12.74 9.28 -21.45
C PHE A 215 -14.17 9.17 -20.89
N ILE A 216 -14.52 10.04 -19.93
CA ILE A 216 -15.88 10.08 -19.35
C ILE A 216 -16.94 10.43 -20.41
N ALA A 217 -16.64 11.33 -21.35
CA ALA A 217 -17.57 11.65 -22.44
C ALA A 217 -17.81 10.47 -23.42
N THR A 218 -16.88 9.52 -23.47
CA THR A 218 -16.99 8.33 -24.36
C THR A 218 -17.73 7.19 -23.69
N GLY A 219 -17.45 6.90 -22.41
CA GLY A 219 -18.07 5.82 -21.66
C GLY A 219 -19.36 6.19 -20.93
N GLY A 220 -19.47 7.44 -20.50
CA GLY A 220 -20.55 7.98 -19.67
C GLY A 220 -21.03 9.32 -20.19
N LYS A 221 -21.19 10.32 -19.30
CA LYS A 221 -21.66 11.66 -19.66
C LYS A 221 -20.94 12.74 -18.87
N VAL A 222 -20.51 13.80 -19.56
CA VAL A 222 -20.12 15.06 -18.92
C VAL A 222 -21.36 15.93 -18.77
N LEU A 223 -21.68 16.33 -17.53
CA LEU A 223 -22.93 17.01 -17.20
C LEU A 223 -22.78 18.53 -17.13
N LYS A 224 -21.72 19.02 -16.47
CA LYS A 224 -21.46 20.45 -16.31
C LYS A 224 -20.00 20.73 -16.01
N ASP A 225 -19.55 21.91 -16.40
CA ASP A 225 -18.25 22.44 -15.99
C ASP A 225 -18.33 23.04 -14.58
N LEU A 226 -17.20 23.01 -13.88
CA LEU A 226 -17.03 23.56 -12.54
C LEU A 226 -15.95 24.63 -12.58
N ASN A 227 -16.24 25.82 -12.07
CA ASN A 227 -15.24 26.90 -11.95
C ASN A 227 -14.49 26.87 -10.61
N ALA A 228 -14.95 26.05 -9.66
CA ALA A 228 -14.40 25.90 -8.30
C ALA A 228 -14.85 24.53 -7.72
N PRO A 229 -14.17 23.99 -6.68
CA PRO A 229 -12.95 24.50 -6.02
C PRO A 229 -11.70 24.39 -6.90
N GLY A 230 -10.59 24.95 -6.43
CA GLY A 230 -9.30 24.94 -7.12
C GLY A 230 -9.34 25.70 -8.44
N ASP A 231 -8.77 25.09 -9.47
CA ASP A 231 -8.74 25.58 -10.84
C ASP A 231 -9.96 25.12 -11.67
N GLY A 232 -10.97 24.55 -11.00
CA GLY A 232 -12.17 24.02 -11.64
C GLY A 232 -12.01 22.61 -12.20
N GLY A 233 -13.00 22.19 -12.99
CA GLY A 233 -13.08 20.85 -13.56
C GLY A 233 -14.47 20.54 -14.11
N PHE A 234 -14.99 19.35 -13.85
CA PHE A 234 -16.31 18.95 -14.36
C PHE A 234 -17.03 17.96 -13.44
N ALA A 235 -18.36 17.95 -13.55
CA ALA A 235 -19.22 16.90 -13.02
C ALA A 235 -19.69 15.99 -14.15
N GLY A 236 -19.87 14.71 -13.87
CA GLY A 236 -20.28 13.72 -14.85
C GLY A 236 -20.96 12.50 -14.24
N GLU A 237 -21.28 11.56 -15.11
CA GLU A 237 -21.69 10.19 -14.78
C GLU A 237 -20.67 9.23 -15.37
N ASP A 238 -20.01 8.46 -14.51
CA ASP A 238 -19.20 7.29 -14.86
C ASP A 238 -20.10 6.06 -14.96
N SER A 239 -19.84 5.18 -15.93
CA SER A 239 -20.71 4.03 -16.23
C SER A 239 -20.70 2.97 -15.12
N PHE A 240 -19.65 2.92 -14.30
CA PHE A 240 -19.50 1.97 -13.21
C PHE A 240 -19.85 2.58 -11.86
N TYR A 241 -19.38 3.80 -11.61
CA TYR A 241 -19.50 4.47 -10.31
C TYR A 241 -20.67 5.47 -10.22
N GLY A 242 -21.38 5.74 -11.32
CA GLY A 242 -22.45 6.73 -11.35
C GLY A 242 -21.91 8.15 -11.22
N THR A 243 -22.56 8.98 -10.40
CA THR A 243 -22.20 10.40 -10.25
C THR A 243 -20.75 10.60 -9.83
N MET A 244 -20.06 11.50 -10.54
CA MET A 244 -18.67 11.83 -10.27
C MET A 244 -18.39 13.34 -10.38
N LEU A 245 -17.34 13.77 -9.68
CA LEU A 245 -16.76 15.11 -9.78
C LEU A 245 -15.25 14.97 -9.98
N ALA A 246 -14.67 15.70 -10.92
CA ALA A 246 -13.22 15.78 -11.10
C ALA A 246 -12.81 17.25 -11.11
N VAL A 247 -11.86 17.61 -10.27
CA VAL A 247 -11.34 18.98 -10.13
C VAL A 247 -9.83 18.98 -10.13
N ARG A 248 -9.22 20.06 -10.61
CA ARG A 248 -7.78 20.28 -10.54
C ARG A 248 -7.45 21.40 -9.55
N SER A 249 -6.32 21.30 -8.89
CA SER A 249 -5.73 22.37 -8.09
C SER A 249 -4.21 22.29 -8.21
N GLY A 250 -3.60 23.18 -9.01
CA GLY A 250 -2.19 23.07 -9.38
C GLY A 250 -1.91 21.76 -10.11
N ASN A 251 -0.97 20.97 -9.59
CA ASN A 251 -0.59 19.66 -10.12
C ASN A 251 -1.41 18.48 -9.54
N TYR A 252 -2.45 18.75 -8.75
CA TYR A 252 -3.33 17.72 -8.20
C TYR A 252 -4.62 17.61 -9.00
N ILE A 253 -5.04 16.38 -9.31
CA ILE A 253 -6.37 16.07 -9.80
C ILE A 253 -7.10 15.28 -8.73
N VAL A 254 -8.26 15.76 -8.28
CA VAL A 254 -9.10 15.06 -7.31
C VAL A 254 -10.38 14.62 -7.99
N VAL A 255 -10.66 13.33 -7.92
CA VAL A 255 -11.87 12.69 -8.45
C VAL A 255 -12.66 12.08 -7.31
N ILE A 256 -13.95 12.40 -7.22
CA ILE A 256 -14.89 11.75 -6.30
C ILE A 256 -15.85 10.93 -7.14
N LEU A 257 -16.02 9.66 -6.79
CA LEU A 257 -16.83 8.68 -7.49
C LEU A 257 -17.93 8.13 -6.57
N GLY A 258 -19.14 7.97 -7.11
CA GLY A 258 -20.28 7.44 -6.35
C GLY A 258 -20.84 8.43 -5.33
N VAL A 259 -20.78 9.73 -5.63
CA VAL A 259 -21.27 10.77 -4.72
C VAL A 259 -22.77 10.56 -4.48
N PRO A 260 -23.25 10.51 -3.22
CA PRO A 260 -24.67 10.55 -2.92
C PRO A 260 -25.29 11.78 -3.57
N SER A 261 -26.52 11.66 -4.08
CA SER A 261 -27.21 12.76 -4.79
C SER A 261 -27.68 13.91 -3.89
N GLU A 262 -27.17 14.03 -2.66
CA GLU A 262 -27.54 15.04 -1.65
C GLU A 262 -26.34 15.84 -1.16
#